data_AF-A0A543PEL0-F1
#
_entry.id   AF-A0A543PEL0-F1
#
_cell.length_a   1.000
_cell.length_b   1.000
_cell.length_c   1.000
_cell.angle_alpha   90.00
_cell.angle_beta   90.00
_cell.angle_gamma   90.00
#
_symmetry.space_group_name_H-M   'P 1'
#
loop_
_entity.id
_entity.type
_entity.pdbx_description
1 polymer ?
#
loop_
_entity_poly.entity_id
_entity_poly.type
_entity_poly.pdbx_seq_one_letter_code
_entity_poly.pdbx_strand_id
1 'polypeptide(L)'
;MAFADEVQRLGAPVRRWARTQKREYTNGEERPLAGDLGAMGVYVGLVSAAAAAVRASGRELPERIPVGDAFLLTVATFRLARRMAKDPVTAPLRAPFVRFEGPSGHAEVAEEVREHGGAKHAVGELLTCPFCLAQWVGTGFVFGYVTAPKATRLAALTMTMVAGSDVLQFVYDSIQNGGLAPQTEGVDQAPS
;
A
#
# COMPACT_ATOMS: atom_id res chain seq x y z
N MET A 1 -22.07 38.28 3.86
CA MET A 1 -20.75 38.83 4.22
C MET A 1 -20.39 38.57 5.69
N ALA A 2 -21.32 38.60 6.65
CA ALA A 2 -21.05 38.28 8.07
C ALA A 2 -20.51 36.85 8.33
N PHE A 3 -21.00 35.84 7.61
CA PHE A 3 -20.54 34.45 7.75
C PHE A 3 -19.08 34.24 7.33
N ALA A 4 -18.58 35.03 6.36
CA ALA A 4 -17.20 34.94 5.89
C ALA A 4 -16.21 35.53 6.92
N ASP A 5 -16.59 36.65 7.55
CA ASP A 5 -15.80 37.28 8.61
C ASP A 5 -15.76 36.44 9.90
N GLU A 6 -16.86 35.75 10.22
CA GLU A 6 -16.94 34.86 11.39
C GLU A 6 -16.10 33.59 11.18
N VAL A 7 -16.13 33.01 9.98
CA VAL A 7 -15.22 31.94 9.57
C VAL A 7 -13.76 32.41 9.55
N GLN A 8 -13.47 33.65 9.15
CA GLN A 8 -12.12 34.21 9.20
C GLN A 8 -11.61 34.42 10.64
N ARG A 9 -12.47 34.89 11.56
CA ARG A 9 -12.13 35.06 12.98
C ARG A 9 -11.89 33.73 13.68
N LEU A 10 -12.69 32.70 13.39
CA LEU A 10 -12.50 31.35 13.92
C LEU A 10 -11.35 30.60 13.24
N GLY A 11 -11.07 30.88 11.97
CA GLY A 11 -10.02 30.21 11.20
C GLY A 11 -8.60 30.67 11.52
N ALA A 12 -8.41 31.93 11.96
CA ALA A 12 -7.10 32.45 12.33
C ALA A 12 -6.41 31.69 13.50
N PRO A 13 -7.08 31.42 14.64
CA PRO A 13 -6.50 30.62 15.72
C PRO A 13 -6.24 29.17 15.29
N VAL A 14 -7.17 28.54 14.56
CA VAL A 14 -7.01 27.17 14.04
C VAL A 14 -5.81 27.07 13.09
N ARG A 15 -5.63 28.04 12.19
CA ARG A 15 -4.50 28.06 11.25
C ARG A 15 -3.16 28.26 11.96
N ARG A 16 -3.12 29.06 13.04
CA ARG A 16 -1.91 29.20 13.86
C ARG A 16 -1.59 27.90 14.58
N TRP A 17 -2.58 27.30 15.26
CA TRP A 17 -2.43 26.02 15.92
C TRP A 17 -1.94 24.93 14.95
N ALA A 18 -2.54 24.80 13.76
CA ALA A 18 -2.14 23.82 12.76
C ALA A 18 -0.69 24.03 12.26
N ARG A 19 -0.23 25.28 12.14
CA ARG A 19 1.17 25.58 11.79
C ARG A 19 2.13 25.22 12.92
N THR A 20 1.76 25.50 14.17
CA THR A 20 2.55 25.12 15.34
C THR A 20 2.67 23.60 15.43
N GLN A 21 1.55 22.88 15.34
CA GLN A 21 1.54 21.42 15.37
C GLN A 21 2.34 20.80 14.21
N LYS A 22 2.23 21.35 12.99
CA LYS A 22 3.07 20.91 11.87
C LYS A 22 4.55 21.05 12.20
N ARG A 23 4.98 22.20 12.73
CA ARG A 23 6.40 22.43 13.05
C ARG A 23 6.91 21.52 14.17
N GLU A 24 6.11 21.32 15.20
CA GLU A 24 6.46 20.43 16.33
C GLU A 24 6.48 18.96 15.89
N TYR A 25 5.51 18.52 15.10
CA TYR A 25 5.41 17.13 14.66
C TYR A 25 6.54 16.73 13.70
N THR A 26 6.87 17.59 12.72
CA THR A 26 7.82 17.19 11.68
C THR A 26 9.28 17.26 12.12
N ASN A 27 9.60 17.84 13.28
CA ASN A 27 10.99 17.98 13.77
C ASN A 27 11.99 18.52 12.73
N GLY A 28 11.52 19.36 11.80
CA GLY A 28 12.34 19.90 10.71
C GLY A 28 12.39 19.06 9.42
N GLU A 29 11.80 17.86 9.40
CA GLU A 29 11.62 17.07 8.17
C GLU A 29 10.51 17.62 7.29
N GLU A 30 10.68 17.51 5.97
CA GLU A 30 9.62 17.81 5.01
C GLU A 30 8.61 16.65 4.97
N ARG A 31 7.52 16.76 5.75
CA ARG A 31 6.39 15.82 5.69
C ARG A 31 5.16 16.43 5.01
N PRO A 32 4.50 15.69 4.09
CA PRO A 32 3.35 16.15 3.32
C PRO A 32 2.02 16.07 4.10
N LEU A 33 1.95 16.52 5.35
CA LEU A 33 0.78 16.33 6.24
C LEU A 33 -0.57 16.75 5.64
N ALA A 34 -0.58 17.79 4.79
CA ALA A 34 -1.79 18.24 4.12
C ALA A 34 -2.25 17.25 3.03
N GLY A 35 -1.30 16.63 2.34
CA GLY A 35 -1.55 15.55 1.38
C GLY A 35 -2.08 14.30 2.08
N ASP A 36 -1.50 13.93 3.22
CA ASP A 36 -1.94 12.79 4.03
C ASP A 36 -3.37 12.98 4.53
N LEU A 37 -3.67 14.16 5.07
CA LEU A 37 -5.03 14.53 5.48
C LEU A 37 -6.02 14.46 4.31
N GLY A 38 -5.59 14.92 3.13
CA GLY A 38 -6.37 14.80 1.90
C GLY A 38 -6.64 13.33 1.55
N ALA A 39 -5.61 12.48 1.58
CA ALA A 39 -5.74 11.06 1.31
C ALA A 39 -6.68 10.35 2.30
N MET A 40 -6.60 10.69 3.60
CA MET A 40 -7.53 10.22 4.62
C MET A 40 -8.97 10.62 4.28
N GLY A 41 -9.21 11.88 3.92
CA GLY A 41 -10.52 12.37 3.52
C GLY A 41 -11.08 11.64 2.30
N VAL A 42 -10.25 11.42 1.27
CA VAL A 42 -10.62 10.65 0.07
C VAL A 42 -10.95 9.21 0.43
N TYR A 43 -10.12 8.56 1.25
CA TYR A 43 -10.35 7.18 1.68
C TYR A 43 -11.67 7.02 2.45
N VAL A 44 -11.90 7.86 3.47
CA VAL A 44 -13.13 7.83 4.27
C VAL A 44 -14.35 8.13 3.40
N GLY A 45 -14.25 9.12 2.51
CA GLY A 45 -15.32 9.47 1.58
C GLY A 45 -15.68 8.33 0.64
N LEU A 46 -14.69 7.69 0.01
CA LEU A 46 -14.89 6.56 -0.89
C LEU A 46 -15.46 5.34 -0.17
N VAL A 47 -14.92 4.99 1.00
CA VAL A 47 -15.43 3.85 1.79
C VAL A 47 -16.85 4.09 2.25
N SER A 48 -17.16 5.29 2.73
CA SER A 48 -18.51 5.65 3.17
C SER A 48 -19.51 5.62 2.01
N ALA A 49 -19.13 6.17 0.85
CA ALA A 49 -19.96 6.14 -0.35
C ALA A 49 -20.19 4.72 -0.86
N ALA A 50 -19.14 3.88 -0.87
CA ALA A 50 -19.22 2.48 -1.25
C ALA A 50 -20.13 1.69 -0.30
N ALA A 51 -19.97 1.87 1.02
CA ALA A 51 -20.82 1.25 2.03
C ALA A 51 -22.29 1.68 1.89
N ALA A 52 -22.53 2.97 1.66
CA ALA A 52 -23.87 3.49 1.41
C ALA A 52 -24.48 2.90 0.13
N ALA A 53 -23.70 2.79 -0.95
CA ALA A 53 -24.15 2.19 -2.20
C ALA A 53 -24.50 0.70 -2.03
N VAL A 54 -23.69 -0.08 -1.30
CA VAL A 54 -23.99 -1.47 -0.97
C VAL A 54 -25.28 -1.57 -0.17
N ARG A 55 -25.43 -0.73 0.86
CA ARG A 55 -26.65 -0.69 1.69
C ARG A 55 -27.89 -0.33 0.85
N ALA A 56 -27.78 0.64 -0.03
CA ALA A 56 -28.87 1.06 -0.92
C ALA A 56 -29.22 0.00 -1.97
N SER A 57 -28.26 -0.82 -2.39
CA SER A 57 -28.48 -1.90 -3.36
C SER A 57 -29.24 -3.10 -2.82
N GLY A 58 -29.53 -3.15 -1.51
CA GLY A 58 -30.24 -4.26 -0.88
C GLY A 58 -29.48 -5.58 -0.89
N ARG A 59 -28.17 -5.56 -1.17
CA ARG A 59 -27.34 -6.77 -1.17
C ARG A 59 -27.16 -7.28 0.25
N GLU A 60 -27.40 -8.58 0.41
CA GLU A 60 -27.14 -9.27 1.67
C GLU A 60 -25.64 -9.39 1.89
N LEU A 61 -25.18 -8.99 3.08
CA LEU A 61 -23.80 -9.19 3.48
C LEU A 61 -23.61 -10.67 3.87
N PRO A 62 -22.46 -11.27 3.54
CA PRO A 62 -22.19 -12.64 3.93
C PRO A 62 -22.16 -12.77 5.46
N GLU A 63 -22.96 -13.70 6.00
CA GLU A 63 -23.01 -13.98 7.45
C GLU A 63 -21.68 -14.51 7.99
N ARG A 64 -20.93 -15.22 7.14
CA ARG A 64 -19.62 -15.77 7.46
C ARG A 64 -18.68 -15.67 6.27
N ILE A 65 -17.41 -15.38 6.55
CA ILE A 65 -16.34 -15.42 5.56
C ILE A 65 -15.63 -16.78 5.70
N PRO A 66 -15.66 -17.65 4.67
CA PRO A 66 -14.90 -18.89 4.69
C PRO A 66 -13.41 -18.60 4.88
N VAL A 67 -12.73 -19.37 5.74
CA VAL A 67 -11.31 -19.18 6.05
C VAL A 67 -10.43 -19.21 4.79
N GLY A 68 -10.78 -20.08 3.82
CA GLY A 68 -10.09 -20.14 2.54
C GLY A 68 -10.20 -18.84 1.72
N ASP A 69 -11.37 -18.20 1.71
CA ASP A 69 -11.55 -16.92 1.03
C ASP A 69 -10.78 -15.81 1.75
N ALA A 70 -10.79 -15.79 3.09
CA ALA A 70 -10.00 -14.84 3.87
C ALA A 70 -8.51 -14.98 3.54
N PHE A 71 -7.98 -16.21 3.54
CA PHE A 71 -6.60 -16.51 3.18
C PHE A 71 -6.25 -16.04 1.74
N LEU A 72 -7.08 -16.40 0.75
CA LEU A 72 -6.89 -15.97 -0.64
C LEU A 72 -6.85 -14.45 -0.76
N LEU A 73 -7.80 -13.75 -0.13
CA LEU A 73 -7.85 -12.29 -0.17
C LEU A 73 -6.66 -11.66 0.54
N THR A 74 -6.17 -12.24 1.64
CA THR A 74 -4.97 -11.76 2.34
C THR A 74 -3.73 -11.89 1.47
N VAL A 75 -3.46 -13.08 0.93
CA VAL A 75 -2.28 -13.31 0.07
C VAL A 75 -2.38 -12.48 -1.21
N ALA A 76 -3.56 -12.40 -1.82
CA ALA A 76 -3.80 -11.58 -2.99
C ALA A 76 -3.56 -10.10 -2.71
N THR A 77 -4.04 -9.58 -1.57
CA THR A 77 -3.83 -8.19 -1.17
C THR A 77 -2.35 -7.88 -1.03
N PHE A 78 -1.62 -8.73 -0.31
CA PHE A 78 -0.18 -8.61 -0.16
C PHE A 78 0.54 -8.60 -1.51
N ARG A 79 0.28 -9.60 -2.36
CA ARG A 79 0.97 -9.74 -3.65
C ARG A 79 0.65 -8.61 -4.61
N LEU A 80 -0.63 -8.24 -4.73
CA LEU A 80 -1.06 -7.18 -5.63
C LEU A 80 -0.54 -5.82 -5.19
N ALA A 81 -0.61 -5.49 -3.90
CA ALA A 81 -0.07 -4.24 -3.37
C ALA A 81 1.44 -4.14 -3.62
N ARG A 82 2.19 -5.21 -3.35
CA ARG A 82 3.63 -5.26 -3.61
C ARG A 82 3.96 -5.17 -5.10
N ARG A 83 3.19 -5.84 -5.97
CA ARG A 83 3.34 -5.73 -7.43
C ARG A 83 3.13 -4.30 -7.91
N MET A 84 2.06 -3.64 -7.48
CA MET A 84 1.81 -2.25 -7.84
C MET A 84 2.90 -1.30 -7.34
N ALA A 85 3.47 -1.59 -6.16
CA ALA A 85 4.45 -0.73 -5.52
C ALA A 85 5.89 -0.93 -5.98
N LYS A 86 6.23 -2.12 -6.53
CA LYS A 86 7.62 -2.53 -6.74
C LYS A 86 7.90 -3.21 -8.07
N ASP A 87 6.92 -3.75 -8.79
CA ASP A 87 7.16 -4.51 -10.02
C ASP A 87 7.50 -3.58 -11.20
N PRO A 88 8.61 -3.81 -11.94
CA PRO A 88 8.96 -3.01 -13.12
C PRO A 88 7.82 -2.86 -14.14
N VAL A 89 6.94 -3.86 -14.29
CA VAL A 89 5.80 -3.81 -15.22
C VAL A 89 4.82 -2.67 -14.87
N THR A 90 4.77 -2.28 -13.60
CA THR A 90 3.92 -1.19 -13.12
C THR A 90 4.64 0.15 -13.05
N ALA A 91 5.94 0.21 -13.39
CA ALA A 91 6.73 1.44 -13.37
C ALA A 91 6.12 2.58 -14.22
N PRO A 92 5.47 2.35 -15.39
CA PRO A 92 4.83 3.45 -16.13
C PRO A 92 3.75 4.19 -15.35
N LEU A 93 3.06 3.53 -14.41
CA LEU A 93 2.07 4.16 -13.54
C LEU A 93 2.72 5.04 -12.46
N ARG A 94 3.94 4.68 -12.02
CA ARG A 94 4.68 5.35 -10.95
C ARG A 94 5.63 6.42 -11.46
N ALA A 95 6.13 6.29 -12.70
CA ALA A 95 7.11 7.16 -13.34
C ALA A 95 6.81 8.68 -13.24
N PRO A 96 5.54 9.15 -13.29
CA PRO A 96 5.23 10.57 -13.11
C PRO A 96 5.50 11.11 -11.68
N PHE A 97 5.58 10.24 -10.67
CA PHE A 97 5.66 10.59 -9.25
C PHE A 97 6.99 10.22 -8.61
N VAL A 98 7.77 9.34 -9.24
CA VAL A 98 8.96 8.72 -8.64
C VAL A 98 10.19 8.81 -9.53
N ARG A 99 11.37 8.64 -8.95
CA ARG A 99 12.65 8.46 -9.64
C ARG A 99 13.14 7.04 -9.43
N PHE A 100 13.59 6.40 -10.50
CA PHE A 100 14.17 5.07 -10.44
C PHE A 100 15.58 5.14 -9.85
N GLU A 101 15.83 4.34 -8.81
CA GLU A 101 17.11 4.27 -8.08
C GLU A 101 17.86 2.95 -8.36
N GLY A 102 17.26 2.00 -9.08
CA GLY A 102 17.88 0.72 -9.44
C GLY A 102 16.99 -0.49 -9.19
N PRO A 103 17.50 -1.71 -9.44
CA PRO A 103 16.82 -2.93 -9.02
C PRO A 103 16.84 -3.09 -7.50
N SER A 104 15.77 -3.64 -6.91
CA SER A 104 15.67 -3.92 -5.48
C SER A 104 15.19 -5.34 -5.22
N GLY A 105 16.10 -6.31 -5.27
CA GLY A 105 15.76 -7.73 -5.13
C GLY A 105 15.19 -8.34 -6.42
N HIS A 106 14.67 -9.56 -6.32
CA HIS A 106 14.18 -10.29 -7.49
C HIS A 106 12.90 -9.65 -8.05
N ALA A 107 12.96 -9.26 -9.33
CA ALA A 107 11.83 -8.71 -10.08
C ALA A 107 11.16 -7.48 -9.43
N GLU A 108 11.93 -6.69 -8.67
CA GLU A 108 11.47 -5.48 -8.00
C GLU A 108 12.42 -4.30 -8.27
N VAL A 109 11.88 -3.08 -8.19
CA VAL A 109 12.63 -1.84 -8.40
C VAL A 109 12.63 -0.95 -7.16
N ALA A 110 13.78 -0.35 -6.87
CA ALA A 110 13.91 0.76 -5.94
C ALA A 110 13.51 2.05 -6.66
N GLU A 111 12.61 2.78 -6.03
CA GLU A 111 12.15 4.07 -6.51
C GLU A 111 11.99 5.01 -5.33
N GLU A 112 12.38 6.27 -5.54
CA GLU A 112 12.25 7.35 -4.58
C GLU A 112 11.17 8.33 -5.03
N VAL A 113 10.36 8.82 -4.10
CA VAL A 113 9.31 9.80 -4.41
C VAL A 113 9.97 11.10 -4.84
N ARG A 114 9.55 11.66 -5.98
CA ARG A 114 10.04 12.96 -6.41
C ARG A 114 9.62 14.04 -5.41
N GLU A 115 10.47 15.02 -5.20
CA GLU A 115 10.12 16.23 -4.44
C GLU A 115 9.12 17.08 -5.23
N HIS A 116 7.84 16.71 -5.13
CA HIS A 116 6.73 17.39 -5.72
C HIS A 116 5.78 17.83 -4.60
N GLY A 117 5.99 19.02 -4.04
CA GLY A 117 5.16 19.52 -2.94
C GLY A 117 3.65 19.31 -3.15
N GLY A 118 2.94 18.93 -2.09
CA GLY A 118 1.48 18.75 -2.11
C GLY A 118 1.03 17.36 -2.55
N ALA A 119 -0.05 17.29 -3.35
CA ALA A 119 -0.77 16.04 -3.65
C ALA A 119 0.05 15.03 -4.46
N LYS A 120 0.97 15.49 -5.33
CA LYS A 120 1.80 14.59 -6.14
C LYS A 120 2.75 13.76 -5.29
N HIS A 121 3.35 14.35 -4.26
CA HIS A 121 4.22 13.61 -3.35
C HIS A 121 3.44 12.60 -2.50
N ALA A 122 2.27 12.96 -1.97
CA ALA A 122 1.41 12.01 -1.26
C ALA A 122 0.95 10.83 -2.15
N VAL A 123 0.65 11.09 -3.43
CA VAL A 123 0.37 10.02 -4.41
C VAL A 123 1.60 9.16 -4.66
N GLY A 124 2.78 9.76 -4.77
CA GLY A 124 4.04 9.03 -4.88
C GLY A 124 4.26 8.11 -3.69
N GLU A 125 4.16 8.62 -2.45
CA GLU A 125 4.32 7.83 -1.22
C GLU A 125 3.33 6.66 -1.17
N LEU A 126 2.06 6.91 -1.52
CA LEU A 126 1.04 5.86 -1.60
C LEU A 126 1.45 4.79 -2.62
N LEU A 127 1.81 5.18 -3.83
CA LEU A 127 2.14 4.26 -4.92
C LEU A 127 3.46 3.51 -4.70
N THR A 128 4.39 4.02 -3.91
CA THR A 128 5.65 3.34 -3.60
C THR A 128 5.63 2.55 -2.29
N CYS A 129 4.61 2.74 -1.46
CA CYS A 129 4.47 2.06 -0.17
C CYS A 129 3.52 0.86 -0.27
N PRO A 130 4.02 -0.38 -0.21
CA PRO A 130 3.18 -1.58 -0.29
C PRO A 130 2.12 -1.64 0.82
N PHE A 131 2.40 -1.12 2.01
CA PHE A 131 1.45 -1.12 3.13
C PHE A 131 0.30 -0.14 2.88
N CYS A 132 0.59 1.07 2.39
CA CYS A 132 -0.44 2.04 2.03
C CYS A 132 -1.32 1.46 0.91
N LEU A 133 -0.71 0.92 -0.15
CA LEU A 133 -1.46 0.27 -1.23
C LEU A 133 -2.27 -0.94 -0.76
N ALA A 134 -1.76 -1.74 0.19
CA ALA A 134 -2.49 -2.87 0.74
C ALA A 134 -3.82 -2.46 1.38
N GLN A 135 -3.88 -1.29 2.02
CA GLN A 135 -5.14 -0.75 2.54
C GLN A 135 -6.17 -0.51 1.42
N TRP A 136 -5.74 0.10 0.31
CA TRP A 136 -6.62 0.37 -0.84
C TRP A 136 -7.06 -0.90 -1.56
N VAL A 137 -6.10 -1.79 -1.82
CA VAL A 137 -6.32 -3.07 -2.49
C VAL A 137 -7.23 -3.97 -1.66
N GLY A 138 -7.00 -4.07 -0.35
CA GLY A 138 -7.82 -4.87 0.56
C GLY A 138 -9.26 -4.38 0.61
N THR A 139 -9.48 -3.07 0.71
CA THR A 139 -10.82 -2.48 0.65
C THR A 139 -11.50 -2.75 -0.70
N GLY A 140 -10.76 -2.64 -1.80
CA GLY A 140 -11.25 -2.98 -3.13
C GLY A 140 -11.67 -4.45 -3.24
N PHE A 141 -10.88 -5.37 -2.69
CA PHE A 141 -11.20 -6.79 -2.62
C PHE A 141 -12.43 -7.06 -1.76
N VAL A 142 -12.56 -6.45 -0.58
CA VAL A 142 -13.75 -6.62 0.28
C VAL A 142 -15.01 -6.11 -0.42
N PHE A 143 -14.94 -4.93 -1.03
CA PHE A 143 -16.07 -4.38 -1.79
C PHE A 143 -16.42 -5.25 -3.01
N GLY A 144 -15.42 -5.69 -3.76
CA GLY A 144 -15.57 -6.64 -4.85
C GLY A 144 -16.17 -7.96 -4.38
N TYR A 145 -15.82 -8.43 -3.18
CA TYR A 145 -16.32 -9.67 -2.62
C TYR A 145 -17.83 -9.59 -2.32
N VAL A 146 -18.29 -8.43 -1.85
CA VAL A 146 -19.72 -8.17 -1.61
C VAL A 146 -20.49 -7.96 -2.92
N THR A 147 -19.89 -7.28 -3.90
CA THR A 147 -20.60 -6.83 -5.10
C THR A 147 -20.53 -7.82 -6.28
N ALA A 148 -19.41 -8.55 -6.41
CA ALA A 148 -19.12 -9.49 -7.49
C ALA A 148 -18.24 -10.67 -6.97
N PRO A 149 -18.74 -11.51 -6.04
CA PRO A 149 -17.94 -12.50 -5.31
C PRO A 149 -17.17 -13.47 -6.21
N LYS A 150 -17.79 -13.96 -7.29
CA LYS A 150 -17.16 -14.92 -8.21
C LYS A 150 -15.94 -14.33 -8.91
N ALA A 151 -16.07 -13.11 -9.45
CA ALA A 151 -14.98 -12.42 -10.13
C ALA A 151 -13.84 -12.10 -9.15
N THR A 152 -14.19 -11.62 -7.96
CA THR A 152 -13.23 -11.27 -6.91
C THR A 152 -12.44 -12.48 -6.42
N ARG A 153 -13.12 -13.63 -6.21
CA ARG A 153 -12.45 -14.89 -5.85
C ARG A 153 -11.47 -15.34 -6.92
N LEU A 154 -11.84 -15.25 -8.20
CA LEU A 154 -10.95 -15.59 -9.31
C LEU A 154 -9.73 -14.65 -9.36
N ALA A 155 -9.93 -13.35 -9.20
CA ALA A 155 -8.83 -12.39 -9.15
C ALA A 155 -7.88 -12.67 -7.98
N ALA A 156 -8.43 -12.92 -6.78
CA ALA A 156 -7.65 -13.24 -5.60
C ALA A 156 -6.90 -14.57 -5.73
N LEU A 157 -7.55 -15.59 -6.31
CA LEU A 157 -6.92 -16.87 -6.61
C LEU A 157 -5.73 -16.71 -7.56
N THR A 158 -5.89 -15.94 -8.64
CA THR A 158 -4.80 -15.67 -9.59
C THR A 158 -3.60 -15.02 -8.89
N MET A 159 -3.84 -13.98 -8.08
CA MET A 159 -2.75 -13.31 -7.36
C MET A 159 -2.08 -14.23 -6.32
N THR A 160 -2.86 -15.09 -5.66
CA THR A 160 -2.33 -16.09 -4.73
C THR A 160 -1.48 -17.14 -5.43
N MET A 161 -1.94 -17.65 -6.59
CA MET A 161 -1.17 -18.60 -7.40
C MET A 161 0.15 -18.00 -7.86
N VAL A 162 0.15 -16.73 -8.28
CA VAL A 162 1.40 -16.02 -8.62
C VAL A 162 2.33 -15.93 -7.41
N ALA A 163 1.83 -15.55 -6.24
CA ALA A 163 2.65 -15.50 -5.02
C ALA A 163 3.26 -16.87 -4.68
N GLY A 164 2.49 -17.95 -4.81
CA GLY A 164 3.00 -19.32 -4.65
C GLY A 164 4.05 -19.69 -5.68
N SER A 165 3.86 -19.29 -6.94
CA SER A 165 4.85 -19.45 -8.02
C SER A 165 6.16 -18.74 -7.70
N ASP A 166 6.11 -17.51 -7.20
CA ASP A 166 7.31 -16.74 -6.85
C ASP A 166 8.09 -17.40 -5.71
N VAL A 167 7.39 -17.90 -4.68
CA VAL A 167 8.03 -18.68 -3.60
C VAL A 167 8.74 -19.90 -4.15
N LEU A 168 8.12 -20.61 -5.10
CA LEU A 168 8.74 -21.78 -5.71
C LEU A 168 9.99 -21.41 -6.53
N GLN A 169 9.98 -20.26 -7.21
CA GLN A 169 11.16 -19.73 -7.89
C GLN A 169 12.29 -19.37 -6.91
N PHE A 170 11.98 -18.75 -5.77
CA PHE A 170 12.97 -18.45 -4.73
C PHE A 170 13.56 -19.71 -4.10
N VAL A 171 12.73 -20.74 -3.86
CA VAL A 171 13.20 -22.03 -3.36
C VAL A 171 14.11 -22.71 -4.38
N TYR A 172 13.73 -22.70 -5.66
CA TYR A 172 14.54 -23.27 -6.73
C TYR A 172 15.90 -22.56 -6.86
N ASP A 173 15.91 -21.23 -6.87
CA ASP A 173 17.14 -20.43 -6.91
C ASP A 173 18.02 -20.68 -5.68
N SER A 174 17.42 -20.77 -4.48
CA SER A 174 18.13 -21.12 -3.24
C SER A 174 18.79 -22.49 -3.30
N ILE A 175 18.11 -23.50 -3.86
CA ILE A 175 18.69 -24.84 -4.05
C ILE A 175 19.85 -24.80 -5.04
N GLN A 176 19.68 -24.10 -6.18
CA GLN A 176 20.70 -24.02 -7.23
C GLN A 176 21.96 -23.27 -6.78
N ASN A 177 21.80 -22.23 -5.96
CA ASN A 177 22.89 -21.41 -5.47
C ASN A 177 23.50 -21.94 -4.15
N GLY A 178 23.14 -23.15 -3.72
CA GLY A 178 23.74 -23.80 -2.56
C GLY A 178 23.31 -23.22 -1.21
N GLY A 179 22.19 -22.48 -1.14
CA GLY A 179 21.68 -21.87 0.10
C GLY A 179 21.25 -22.87 1.18
N LEU A 180 21.14 -24.15 0.83
CA LEU A 180 20.87 -25.26 1.75
C LEU A 180 22.14 -26.06 2.12
N ALA A 181 23.32 -25.68 1.64
CA ALA A 181 24.55 -26.31 2.07
C ALA A 181 24.80 -25.98 3.55
N PRO A 182 25.02 -26.98 4.42
CA PRO A 182 25.35 -26.73 5.82
C PRO A 182 26.64 -25.90 5.87
N GLN A 183 26.61 -24.76 6.57
CA GLN A 183 27.82 -24.01 6.87
C GLN A 183 28.68 -24.87 7.80
N THR A 184 29.73 -25.48 7.28
CA THR A 184 30.79 -26.05 8.10
C THR A 184 31.55 -24.89 8.74
N GLU A 185 31.10 -24.46 9.93
CA GLU A 185 31.87 -23.58 10.80
C GLU A 185 33.24 -24.21 11.06
N GLY A 186 34.30 -23.43 10.83
CA GLY A 186 35.67 -23.86 10.93
C GLY A 186 36.03 -24.36 12.33
N VAL A 187 36.20 -25.68 12.45
CA VAL A 187 37.10 -26.29 13.42
C VAL A 187 38.42 -26.53 12.67
N ASP A 188 39.40 -25.67 12.95
CA ASP A 188 40.86 -25.89 12.89
C ASP A 188 41.62 -24.70 12.31
N GLN A 189 42.06 -23.80 13.20
CA GLN A 189 43.40 -23.22 13.14
C GLN A 189 43.75 -22.54 14.47
N ALA A 190 44.27 -23.32 15.42
CA ALA A 190 45.11 -22.80 16.48
C ALA A 190 46.57 -23.12 16.12
N PRO A 191 47.44 -22.13 15.82
CA PRO A 191 48.85 -22.40 15.61
C PRO A 191 49.54 -22.57 16.97
N SER A 192 50.30 -23.66 17.08
CA SER A 192 51.34 -23.93 18.09
C SER A 192 52.56 -23.02 17.91
#